data_AF-A0A932D152-F1
#
_entry.id   AF-A0A932D152-F1
#
_cell.length_a   1.000
_cell.length_b   1.000
_cell.length_c   1.000
_cell.angle_alpha   90.00
_cell.angle_beta   90.00
_cell.angle_gamma   90.00
#
_symmetry.space_group_name_H-M   'P 1'
#
loop_
_entity.id
_entity.type
_entity.pdbx_description
1 polymer ?
#
loop_
_entity_poly.entity_id
_entity_poly.type
_entity_poly.pdbx_seq_one_letter_code
_entity_poly.pdbx_strand_id
1 'polypeptide(L)'
;MRYQCVSCDLSFDVDGEKPRCPRCRKTTGLELVPEGRAPRKNVRGVVALAAILAAVAGGYLWWAERAPAGVPSDVPMRPLESDELGAFARDRGVTSKRPPAPFEESEQIARFARRASKGASGRAALAAEWDALRELGGQGGFRPHVANEPRDTDVRSAKRAFAAIQRKHGERLYSLELALVLASAARAVGAQAMVVEVLAYPGERTPVDPSGYLGHFAVALAPAGKAKRPIEVFDLHRDARTRLPASGAVVLDDVAVLGHFLNHQALFELGQASDAASAMEKVELGLELAPRAVPLLGTRGAILASSGAVREGIRDLERALHVRRDAARHHNLGAMLLSTDPDRAAREVGEALSAAPDFAAAHATMAALHIARSNLTDALAELETAERLDRELSMLPFFWANYHMKRGDADAAVLAAKEAVRRRPNDDRAHLMLASLYHELGRVLDMHAELRAVLARTSNREQMRDLIRANFGAAALEAAEEPEEEPAAHTSSPDAGSRVAEDQDGGGRGLELGSKVLGTGGEGGGPRLRLGDGSGLRLGPGAPGGGLKLRLGEP
;
A
#
# COMPACT_ATOMS: atom_id res chain seq x y z
N MET A 1 -68.25 -41.14 52.24
CA MET A 1 -67.79 -40.63 50.91
C MET A 1 -67.77 -39.11 50.95
N ARG A 2 -66.77 -38.45 50.33
CA ARG A 2 -66.66 -36.98 50.33
C ARG A 2 -67.49 -36.38 49.21
N TYR A 3 -68.36 -35.43 49.54
CA TYR A 3 -69.20 -34.71 48.58
C TYR A 3 -68.88 -33.22 48.57
N GLN A 4 -69.07 -32.57 47.41
CA GLN A 4 -69.06 -31.12 47.26
C GLN A 4 -70.43 -30.63 46.80
N CYS A 5 -70.98 -29.64 47.50
CA CYS A 5 -72.27 -29.05 47.13
C CYS A 5 -72.10 -27.90 46.15
N VAL A 6 -72.57 -28.06 44.92
CA VAL A 6 -72.45 -27.05 43.86
C VAL A 6 -73.18 -25.74 44.21
N SER A 7 -74.22 -25.80 45.05
CA SER A 7 -75.00 -24.61 45.44
C SER A 7 -74.33 -23.71 46.50
N CYS A 8 -73.46 -24.25 47.35
CA CYS A 8 -72.86 -23.45 48.45
C CYS A 8 -71.36 -23.71 48.66
N ASP A 9 -70.77 -24.47 47.73
CA ASP A 9 -69.37 -24.84 47.63
C ASP A 9 -68.75 -25.49 48.87
N LEU A 10 -69.58 -26.07 49.73
CA LEU A 10 -69.13 -26.77 50.93
C LEU A 10 -68.79 -28.23 50.60
N SER A 11 -67.58 -28.64 50.94
CA SER A 11 -67.18 -30.05 50.98
C SER A 11 -67.43 -30.67 52.35
N PHE A 12 -68.02 -31.85 52.40
CA PHE A 12 -68.32 -32.55 53.65
C PHE A 12 -68.38 -34.06 53.44
N ASP A 13 -68.17 -34.81 54.51
CA ASP A 13 -68.19 -36.27 54.53
C ASP A 13 -69.51 -36.77 55.12
N VAL A 14 -70.13 -37.76 54.46
CA VAL A 14 -71.36 -38.41 54.94
C VAL A 14 -71.22 -39.92 54.82
N ASP A 15 -71.73 -40.61 55.85
CA ASP A 15 -71.89 -42.06 55.90
C ASP A 15 -73.39 -42.40 55.80
N GLY A 16 -73.83 -42.86 54.62
CA GLY A 16 -75.23 -43.24 54.36
C GLY A 16 -75.69 -42.99 52.92
N GLU A 17 -76.80 -43.62 52.52
CA GLU A 17 -77.24 -43.70 51.11
C GLU A 17 -77.92 -42.44 50.53
N LYS A 18 -78.24 -41.43 51.35
CA LYS A 18 -78.92 -40.20 50.91
C LYS A 18 -78.26 -38.94 51.49
N PRO A 19 -77.16 -38.44 50.89
CA PRO A 19 -76.45 -37.29 51.44
C PRO A 19 -77.28 -36.00 51.31
N ARG A 20 -77.24 -35.17 52.35
CA ARG A 20 -77.89 -33.86 52.39
C ARG A 20 -76.87 -32.83 52.84
N CYS A 21 -76.77 -31.69 52.14
CA CYS A 21 -75.80 -30.66 52.51
C CYS A 21 -76.13 -30.11 53.92
N PRO A 22 -75.17 -30.10 54.88
CA PRO A 22 -75.42 -29.59 56.22
C PRO A 22 -75.70 -28.08 56.24
N ARG A 23 -75.20 -27.34 55.23
CA ARG A 23 -75.34 -25.87 55.16
C ARG A 23 -76.64 -25.42 54.49
N CYS A 24 -76.91 -25.87 53.26
CA CYS A 24 -78.08 -25.41 52.50
C CYS A 24 -79.27 -26.40 52.54
N ARG A 25 -79.11 -27.57 53.16
CA ARG A 25 -80.11 -28.64 53.28
C ARG A 25 -80.71 -29.14 51.96
N LYS A 26 -80.07 -28.89 50.82
CA LYS A 26 -80.45 -29.50 49.53
C LYS A 26 -79.93 -30.93 49.43
N THR A 27 -80.69 -31.77 48.75
CA THR A 27 -80.35 -33.17 48.42
C THR A 27 -79.96 -33.35 46.95
N THR A 28 -80.17 -32.33 46.11
CA THR A 28 -79.78 -32.29 44.70
C THR A 28 -78.55 -31.40 44.51
N GLY A 29 -77.71 -31.67 43.50
CA GLY A 29 -76.48 -30.90 43.23
C GLY A 29 -75.33 -31.21 44.20
N LEU A 30 -75.21 -32.48 44.61
CA LEU A 30 -74.09 -33.00 45.39
C LEU A 30 -73.23 -33.87 44.48
N GLU A 31 -72.00 -33.43 44.23
CA GLU A 31 -71.03 -34.16 43.41
C GLU A 31 -70.09 -34.95 44.31
N LEU A 32 -69.83 -36.19 43.93
CA LEU A 32 -68.89 -37.06 44.63
C LEU A 32 -67.48 -36.62 44.26
N VAL A 33 -66.66 -36.27 45.26
CA VAL A 33 -65.26 -35.95 45.03
C VAL A 33 -64.49 -37.27 45.07
N PRO A 34 -64.05 -37.83 43.93
CA PRO A 34 -63.26 -39.05 43.94
C PRO A 34 -61.97 -38.81 44.72
N GLU A 35 -61.62 -39.72 45.62
CA GLU A 35 -60.33 -39.69 46.32
C GLU A 35 -59.21 -39.83 45.27
N GLY A 36 -58.61 -38.70 44.90
CA GLY A 36 -57.50 -38.65 43.97
C GLY A 36 -56.30 -39.37 44.55
N ARG A 37 -55.85 -40.44 43.87
CA ARG A 37 -54.53 -41.05 44.07
C ARG A 37 -53.48 -39.94 44.10
N ALA A 38 -52.66 -39.92 45.16
CA ALA A 38 -51.53 -39.01 45.27
C ALA A 38 -50.70 -39.01 43.96
N PRO A 39 -50.30 -37.84 43.43
CA PRO A 39 -49.49 -37.80 42.23
C PRO A 39 -48.19 -38.55 42.51
N ARG A 40 -47.90 -39.61 41.74
CA ARG A 40 -46.59 -40.25 41.76
C ARG A 40 -45.57 -39.15 41.47
N LYS A 41 -44.77 -38.78 42.46
CA LYS A 41 -43.65 -37.84 42.29
C LYS A 41 -42.82 -38.38 41.14
N ASN A 42 -42.84 -37.68 40.01
CA ASN A 42 -42.12 -38.09 38.81
C ASN A 42 -40.65 -37.69 39.01
N VAL A 43 -40.00 -38.33 39.99
CA VAL A 43 -38.64 -38.00 40.46
C VAL A 43 -37.67 -38.09 39.29
N ARG A 44 -37.88 -39.02 38.35
CA ARG A 44 -37.09 -39.10 37.11
C ARG A 44 -37.26 -37.87 36.22
N GLY A 45 -38.46 -37.33 36.09
CA GLY A 45 -38.71 -36.10 35.33
C GLY A 45 -38.10 -34.86 36.01
N VAL A 46 -38.17 -34.78 37.33
CA VAL A 46 -37.57 -33.69 38.12
C VAL A 46 -36.04 -33.77 38.08
N VAL A 47 -35.46 -34.97 38.20
CA VAL A 47 -34.02 -35.20 38.09
C VAL A 47 -33.52 -34.93 36.66
N ALA A 48 -34.28 -35.32 35.63
CA ALA A 48 -33.94 -35.01 34.25
C ALA A 48 -33.97 -33.50 33.98
N LEU A 49 -34.99 -32.79 34.47
CA LEU A 49 -35.07 -31.33 34.34
C LEU A 49 -33.93 -30.64 35.10
N ALA A 50 -33.61 -31.10 36.31
CA ALA A 50 -32.48 -30.58 37.08
C ALA A 50 -31.13 -30.83 36.38
N ALA A 51 -30.95 -32.00 35.76
CA ALA A 51 -29.75 -32.32 34.98
C ALA A 51 -29.64 -31.45 33.71
N ILE A 52 -30.74 -31.20 33.02
CA ILE A 52 -30.78 -30.28 31.86
C ILE A 52 -30.46 -28.85 32.30
N LEU A 53 -31.08 -28.36 33.38
CA LEU A 53 -30.80 -27.03 33.90
C LEU A 53 -29.34 -26.90 34.37
N ALA A 54 -28.77 -27.94 34.99
CA ALA A 54 -27.36 -27.96 35.37
C ALA A 54 -26.43 -28.00 34.14
N ALA A 55 -26.79 -28.74 33.08
CA ALA A 55 -26.03 -28.78 31.83
C ALA A 55 -26.12 -27.44 31.07
N VAL A 56 -27.28 -26.78 31.06
CA VAL A 56 -27.48 -25.45 30.47
C VAL A 56 -26.74 -24.39 31.30
N ALA A 57 -26.81 -24.44 32.63
CA ALA A 57 -26.08 -23.53 33.50
C ALA A 57 -24.56 -23.75 33.40
N GLY A 58 -24.10 -25.00 33.35
CA GLY A 58 -22.71 -25.35 33.12
C GLY A 58 -22.22 -24.92 31.73
N GLY A 59 -23.06 -25.10 30.70
CA GLY A 59 -22.79 -24.62 29.35
C GLY A 59 -22.77 -23.09 29.27
N TYR A 60 -23.66 -22.40 30.00
CA TYR A 60 -23.69 -20.94 30.09
C TYR A 60 -22.50 -20.40 30.86
N LEU A 61 -22.07 -21.01 31.96
CA LEU A 61 -20.87 -20.62 32.70
C LEU A 61 -19.60 -20.90 31.90
N TRP A 62 -19.52 -22.05 31.24
CA TRP A 62 -18.43 -22.38 30.32
C TRP A 62 -18.37 -21.43 29.13
N TRP A 63 -19.54 -21.04 28.59
CA TRP A 63 -19.67 -20.01 27.58
C TRP A 63 -19.35 -18.63 28.13
N ALA A 64 -19.75 -18.25 29.34
CA ALA A 64 -19.50 -16.92 29.92
C ALA A 64 -18.02 -16.73 30.30
N GLU A 65 -17.34 -17.78 30.76
CA GLU A 65 -15.88 -17.78 30.99
C GLU A 65 -15.08 -17.75 29.69
N ARG A 66 -15.65 -18.24 28.58
CA ARG A 66 -15.02 -18.25 27.24
C ARG A 66 -15.59 -17.22 26.28
N ALA A 67 -16.64 -16.52 26.68
CA ALA A 67 -17.29 -15.51 25.88
C ALA A 67 -16.27 -14.37 25.83
N PRO A 68 -15.83 -13.97 24.63
CA PRO A 68 -14.94 -12.84 24.53
C PRO A 68 -15.64 -11.68 25.26
N ALA A 69 -14.96 -11.12 26.26
CA ALA A 69 -15.39 -9.86 26.85
C ALA A 69 -15.74 -8.92 25.70
N GLY A 70 -16.95 -8.36 25.71
CA GLY A 70 -17.42 -7.50 24.62
C GLY A 70 -16.31 -6.49 24.30
N VAL A 71 -15.89 -6.45 23.04
CA VAL A 71 -14.82 -5.54 22.60
C VAL A 71 -15.31 -4.12 22.92
N PRO A 72 -14.59 -3.33 23.74
CA PRO A 72 -14.99 -1.97 24.04
C PRO A 72 -15.16 -1.15 22.75
N SER A 73 -16.09 -0.22 22.71
CA SER A 73 -16.28 0.65 21.54
C SER A 73 -15.04 1.52 21.27
N ASP A 74 -14.44 2.04 22.35
CA ASP A 74 -13.26 2.90 22.29
C ASP A 74 -11.98 2.07 22.44
N VAL A 75 -11.05 2.27 21.49
CA VAL A 75 -9.72 1.64 21.55
C VAL A 75 -8.88 2.36 22.61
N PRO A 76 -8.24 1.64 23.54
CA PRO A 76 -7.46 2.28 24.59
C PRO A 76 -6.13 2.81 24.06
N MET A 77 -5.71 3.98 24.55
CA MET A 77 -4.42 4.61 24.20
C MET A 77 -3.26 4.00 24.99
N ARG A 78 -3.02 2.70 24.77
CA ARG A 78 -1.87 1.94 25.30
C ARG A 78 -1.49 0.86 24.28
N PRO A 79 -0.28 0.27 24.39
CA PRO A 79 0.03 -0.95 23.67
C PRO A 79 -1.04 -2.03 23.95
N LEU A 80 -1.51 -2.66 22.88
CA LEU A 80 -2.41 -3.80 22.93
C LEU A 80 -1.60 -5.10 22.82
N GLU A 81 -2.06 -6.12 23.53
CA GLU A 81 -1.59 -7.49 23.31
C GLU A 81 -2.10 -8.03 21.96
N SER A 82 -1.44 -9.07 21.44
CA SER A 82 -1.76 -9.58 20.09
C SER A 82 -3.20 -10.10 19.96
N ASP A 83 -3.75 -10.65 21.04
CA ASP A 83 -5.12 -11.16 21.11
C ASP A 83 -6.15 -10.02 21.19
N GLU A 84 -5.86 -8.97 21.98
CA GLU A 84 -6.65 -7.74 22.06
C GLU A 84 -6.76 -7.05 20.69
N LEU A 85 -5.61 -6.80 20.03
CA LEU A 85 -5.59 -6.19 18.70
C LEU A 85 -6.37 -7.03 17.69
N GLY A 86 -6.22 -8.36 17.75
CA GLY A 86 -6.98 -9.29 16.90
C GLY A 86 -8.49 -9.24 17.16
N ALA A 87 -8.92 -9.01 18.41
CA ALA A 87 -10.34 -8.88 18.75
C ALA A 87 -10.93 -7.58 18.18
N PHE A 88 -10.25 -6.44 18.34
CA PHE A 88 -10.66 -5.17 17.74
C PHE A 88 -10.71 -5.23 16.21
N ALA A 89 -9.74 -5.90 15.60
CA ALA A 89 -9.70 -6.12 14.16
C ALA A 89 -10.92 -6.91 13.67
N ARG A 90 -11.25 -8.04 14.33
CA ARG A 90 -12.42 -8.86 13.96
C ARG A 90 -13.75 -8.14 14.14
N ASP A 91 -13.87 -7.37 15.23
CA ASP A 91 -15.05 -6.54 15.51
C ASP A 91 -15.31 -5.51 14.38
N ARG A 92 -14.24 -4.99 13.78
CA ARG A 92 -14.27 -4.05 12.65
C ARG A 92 -14.20 -4.71 11.27
N GLY A 93 -14.53 -6.00 11.17
CA GLY A 93 -14.69 -6.69 9.88
C GLY A 93 -13.42 -7.31 9.29
N VAL A 94 -12.30 -7.38 10.02
CA VAL A 94 -11.13 -8.17 9.58
C VAL A 94 -11.45 -9.67 9.72
N THR A 95 -11.89 -10.30 8.63
CA THR A 95 -12.36 -11.70 8.62
C THR A 95 -11.27 -12.74 8.36
N SER A 96 -10.03 -12.32 8.08
CA SER A 96 -8.93 -13.24 7.81
C SER A 96 -8.64 -14.17 8.99
N LYS A 97 -8.41 -15.47 8.68
CA LYS A 97 -7.95 -16.46 9.66
C LYS A 97 -6.60 -16.09 10.30
N ARG A 98 -5.80 -15.26 9.61
CA ARG A 98 -4.54 -14.69 10.09
C ARG A 98 -4.53 -13.20 9.75
N PRO A 99 -5.07 -12.33 10.63
CA PRO A 99 -5.04 -10.89 10.38
C PRO A 99 -3.58 -10.39 10.32
N PRO A 100 -3.32 -9.28 9.61
CA PRO A 100 -1.99 -8.68 9.60
C PRO A 100 -1.57 -8.35 11.04
N ALA A 101 -0.32 -8.69 11.38
CA ALA A 101 0.24 -8.51 12.72
C ALA A 101 1.44 -7.53 12.66
N PRO A 102 1.19 -6.20 12.66
CA PRO A 102 2.26 -5.20 12.55
C PRO A 102 3.27 -5.32 13.70
N PHE A 103 2.82 -5.64 14.91
CA PHE A 103 3.65 -5.83 16.10
C PHE A 103 3.97 -7.32 16.40
N GLU A 104 4.14 -8.15 15.36
CA GLU A 104 4.43 -9.59 15.52
C GLU A 104 5.53 -9.85 16.58
N GLU A 105 5.22 -10.71 17.56
CA GLU A 105 6.12 -11.05 18.66
C GLU A 105 7.48 -11.58 18.17
N SER A 106 8.54 -11.11 18.82
CA SER A 106 9.91 -11.44 18.43
C SER A 106 10.86 -11.46 19.62
N GLU A 107 11.33 -12.67 19.97
CA GLU A 107 12.37 -12.84 20.98
C GLU A 107 13.70 -12.17 20.55
N GLN A 108 13.95 -12.05 19.24
CA GLN A 108 15.13 -11.35 18.74
C GLN A 108 15.08 -9.85 19.07
N ILE A 109 13.91 -9.21 18.89
CA ILE A 109 13.69 -7.81 19.27
C ILE A 109 13.80 -7.66 20.79
N ALA A 110 13.18 -8.56 21.56
CA ALA A 110 13.23 -8.50 23.02
C ALA A 110 14.67 -8.63 23.57
N ARG A 111 15.48 -9.54 23.02
CA ARG A 111 16.92 -9.65 23.37
C ARG A 111 17.70 -8.40 22.99
N PHE A 112 17.44 -7.83 21.82
CA PHE A 112 18.05 -6.59 21.38
C PHE A 112 17.73 -5.44 22.35
N ALA A 113 16.45 -5.26 22.68
CA ALA A 113 15.97 -4.21 23.56
C ALA A 113 16.62 -4.29 24.96
N ARG A 114 16.62 -5.48 25.59
CA ARG A 114 17.28 -5.70 26.89
C ARG A 114 18.78 -5.36 26.88
N ARG A 115 19.48 -5.67 25.79
CA ARG A 115 20.91 -5.35 25.63
C ARG A 115 21.14 -3.86 25.41
N ALA A 116 20.32 -3.22 24.58
CA ALA A 116 20.44 -1.80 24.26
C ALA A 116 20.10 -0.92 25.48
N SER A 117 19.01 -1.23 26.18
CA SER A 117 18.53 -0.46 27.33
C SER A 117 19.39 -0.65 28.59
N LYS A 118 20.14 -1.75 28.71
CA LYS A 118 20.97 -2.07 29.89
C LYS A 118 20.19 -1.99 31.22
N GLY A 119 18.92 -2.41 31.19
CA GLY A 119 18.03 -2.36 32.35
C GLY A 119 17.34 -1.02 32.59
N ALA A 120 17.56 -0.01 31.73
CA ALA A 120 16.76 1.20 31.73
C ALA A 120 15.30 0.91 31.33
N SER A 121 14.39 1.82 31.69
CA SER A 121 12.97 1.73 31.36
C SER A 121 12.43 3.07 30.85
N GLY A 122 11.21 3.06 30.30
CA GLY A 122 10.52 4.25 29.82
C GLY A 122 11.34 5.04 28.80
N ARG A 123 11.57 6.33 29.09
CA ARG A 123 12.26 7.25 28.16
C ARG A 123 13.72 6.89 27.94
N ALA A 124 14.41 6.48 29.00
CA ALA A 124 15.83 6.15 28.91
C ALA A 124 16.05 4.89 28.06
N ALA A 125 15.16 3.89 28.20
CA ALA A 125 15.17 2.69 27.34
C ALA A 125 14.94 3.06 25.87
N LEU A 126 13.85 3.78 25.58
CA LEU A 126 13.51 4.18 24.22
C LEU A 126 14.63 4.98 23.55
N ALA A 127 15.28 5.88 24.30
CA ALA A 127 16.42 6.64 23.83
C ALA A 127 17.62 5.74 23.48
N ALA A 128 17.97 4.80 24.35
CA ALA A 128 19.09 3.89 24.13
C ALA A 128 18.84 2.92 22.96
N GLU A 129 17.61 2.44 22.81
CA GLU A 129 17.20 1.59 21.70
C GLU A 129 17.20 2.35 20.36
N TRP A 130 16.74 3.60 20.36
CA TRP A 130 16.83 4.48 19.20
C TRP A 130 18.30 4.72 18.80
N ASP A 131 19.18 5.03 19.75
CA ASP A 131 20.62 5.20 19.49
C ASP A 131 21.22 3.92 18.87
N ALA A 132 20.90 2.75 19.43
CA ALA A 132 21.40 1.47 18.94
C ALA A 132 20.88 1.09 17.54
N LEU A 133 19.61 1.37 17.23
CA LEU A 133 19.05 1.14 15.89
C LEU A 133 19.65 2.10 14.86
N ARG A 134 19.94 3.35 15.25
CA ARG A 134 20.64 4.31 14.38
C ARG A 134 22.07 3.89 14.09
N GLU A 135 22.78 3.38 15.09
CA GLU A 135 24.11 2.82 14.88
C GLU A 135 24.07 1.67 13.86
N LEU A 136 23.06 0.79 13.95
CA LEU A 136 22.85 -0.26 12.95
C LEU A 136 22.56 0.32 11.56
N GLY A 137 21.73 1.37 11.46
CA GLY A 137 21.48 2.08 10.20
C GLY A 137 22.75 2.63 9.56
N GLY A 138 23.59 3.32 10.35
CA GLY A 138 24.90 3.83 9.91
C GLY A 138 25.88 2.74 9.48
N GLN A 139 25.75 1.53 10.01
CA GLN A 139 26.51 0.34 9.61
C GLN A 139 25.91 -0.39 8.39
N GLY A 140 24.99 0.24 7.65
CA GLY A 140 24.32 -0.37 6.49
C GLY A 140 23.17 -1.32 6.86
N GLY A 141 22.61 -1.22 8.07
CA GLY A 141 21.45 -2.00 8.49
C GLY A 141 20.21 -1.72 7.64
N PHE A 142 19.93 -0.44 7.39
CA PHE A 142 18.82 0.00 6.56
C PHE A 142 19.10 1.37 5.95
N ARG A 143 18.31 1.74 4.95
CA ARG A 143 18.22 3.10 4.43
C ARG A 143 16.78 3.61 4.59
N PRO A 144 16.57 4.84 5.05
CA PRO A 144 15.26 5.48 5.00
C PRO A 144 14.70 5.45 3.57
N HIS A 145 13.47 4.96 3.39
CA HIS A 145 12.78 5.04 2.11
C HIS A 145 12.24 6.45 1.88
N VAL A 146 12.40 7.00 0.68
CA VAL A 146 11.90 8.34 0.36
C VAL A 146 10.37 8.27 0.22
N ALA A 147 9.64 9.08 0.99
CA ALA A 147 8.18 9.06 1.08
C ALA A 147 7.43 9.61 -0.15
N ASN A 148 8.07 9.58 -1.33
CA ASN A 148 7.46 10.06 -2.57
C ASN A 148 6.59 8.99 -3.22
N GLU A 149 6.93 7.70 -3.02
CA GLU A 149 6.24 6.59 -3.69
C GLU A 149 6.29 5.28 -2.91
N PRO A 150 5.37 4.33 -3.17
CA PRO A 150 5.45 2.99 -2.62
C PRO A 150 6.72 2.24 -3.06
N ARG A 151 7.23 1.37 -2.19
CA ARG A 151 8.30 0.41 -2.47
C ARG A 151 7.78 -0.70 -3.38
N ASP A 152 8.73 -1.33 -4.07
CA ASP A 152 8.55 -2.53 -4.88
C ASP A 152 8.29 -3.81 -4.07
N THR A 153 8.25 -3.70 -2.74
CA THR A 153 8.03 -4.81 -1.81
C THR A 153 7.04 -4.38 -0.73
N ASP A 154 6.22 -5.34 -0.29
CA ASP A 154 5.22 -5.12 0.73
C ASP A 154 5.81 -4.62 2.07
N VAL A 155 4.98 -3.93 2.85
CA VAL A 155 5.31 -3.50 4.22
C VAL A 155 5.52 -4.70 5.14
N ARG A 156 6.46 -4.59 6.08
CA ARG A 156 6.86 -5.69 6.96
C ARG A 156 6.39 -5.47 8.39
N SER A 157 6.03 -6.56 9.07
CA SER A 157 5.87 -6.57 10.53
C SER A 157 7.19 -6.15 11.22
N ALA A 158 7.10 -5.72 12.47
CA ALA A 158 8.27 -5.37 13.29
C ALA A 158 9.34 -6.47 13.25
N LYS A 159 8.95 -7.73 13.42
CA LYS A 159 9.86 -8.89 13.35
C LYS A 159 10.57 -9.01 12.00
N ARG A 160 9.82 -8.92 10.89
CA ARG A 160 10.38 -9.07 9.53
C ARG A 160 11.27 -7.87 9.18
N ALA A 161 10.88 -6.66 9.57
CA ALA A 161 11.70 -5.46 9.40
C ALA A 161 12.99 -5.55 10.22
N PHE A 162 12.94 -5.98 11.48
CA PHE A 162 14.14 -6.15 12.31
C PHE A 162 15.09 -7.20 11.76
N ALA A 163 14.57 -8.33 11.27
CA ALA A 163 15.38 -9.35 10.61
C ALA A 163 16.08 -8.78 9.35
N ALA A 164 15.41 -7.92 8.58
CA ALA A 164 16.03 -7.23 7.45
C ALA A 164 17.17 -6.30 7.89
N ILE A 165 16.97 -5.50 8.94
CA ILE A 165 17.99 -4.61 9.53
C ILE A 165 19.24 -5.40 9.93
N GLN A 166 19.05 -6.58 10.54
CA GLN A 166 20.16 -7.42 11.01
C GLN A 166 21.01 -8.02 9.89
N ARG A 167 20.44 -8.22 8.70
CA ARG A 167 21.20 -8.74 7.54
C ARG A 167 22.19 -7.73 6.97
N LYS A 168 22.09 -6.44 7.33
CA LYS A 168 23.01 -5.37 6.89
C LYS A 168 23.19 -5.26 5.37
N HIS A 169 22.11 -5.46 4.63
CA HIS A 169 22.09 -5.27 3.17
C HIS A 169 21.66 -3.86 2.75
N GLY A 170 21.45 -2.94 3.69
CA GLY A 170 21.06 -1.56 3.40
C GLY A 170 19.68 -1.44 2.76
N GLU A 171 18.75 -2.34 3.12
CA GLU A 171 17.40 -2.36 2.55
C GLU A 171 16.65 -1.04 2.85
N ARG A 172 15.86 -0.58 1.87
CA ARG A 172 15.01 0.60 2.04
C ARG A 172 13.80 0.23 2.88
N LEU A 173 13.60 0.90 4.01
CA LEU A 173 12.47 0.67 4.92
C LEU A 173 11.60 1.92 5.06
N TYR A 174 10.29 1.72 5.08
CA TYR A 174 9.33 2.76 5.40
C TYR A 174 9.54 3.28 6.83
N SER A 175 9.13 4.52 7.08
CA SER A 175 9.12 5.08 8.43
C SER A 175 8.18 4.28 9.36
N LEU A 176 7.07 3.73 8.82
CA LEU A 176 6.19 2.82 9.56
C LEU A 176 6.92 1.57 10.06
N GLU A 177 7.67 0.87 9.19
CA GLU A 177 8.40 -0.35 9.55
C GLU A 177 9.43 -0.08 10.66
N LEU A 178 10.14 1.05 10.57
CA LEU A 178 11.12 1.46 11.57
C LEU A 178 10.44 1.85 12.89
N ALA A 179 9.32 2.55 12.84
CA ALA A 179 8.52 2.89 14.01
C ALA A 179 7.97 1.62 14.70
N LEU A 180 7.52 0.63 13.93
CA LEU A 180 7.08 -0.67 14.46
C LEU A 180 8.20 -1.40 15.19
N VAL A 181 9.40 -1.46 14.60
CA VAL A 181 10.59 -2.08 15.24
C VAL A 181 10.92 -1.39 16.56
N LEU A 182 11.03 -0.05 16.55
CA LEU A 182 11.39 0.72 17.74
C LEU A 182 10.31 0.64 18.84
N ALA A 183 9.04 0.72 18.47
CA ALA A 183 7.93 0.57 19.41
C ALA A 183 7.91 -0.84 20.01
N SER A 184 8.08 -1.89 19.21
CA SER A 184 8.18 -3.27 19.70
C SER A 184 9.37 -3.48 20.64
N ALA A 185 10.54 -2.89 20.35
CA ALA A 185 11.71 -2.95 21.22
C ALA A 185 11.40 -2.33 22.59
N ALA A 186 10.85 -1.11 22.60
CA ALA A 186 10.55 -0.38 23.82
C ALA A 186 9.46 -1.07 24.65
N ARG A 187 8.43 -1.61 23.99
CA ARG A 187 7.37 -2.40 24.64
C ARG A 187 7.91 -3.67 25.28
N ALA A 188 8.90 -4.33 24.67
CA ALA A 188 9.52 -5.55 25.21
C ALA A 188 10.28 -5.33 26.53
N VAL A 189 10.60 -4.07 26.88
CA VAL A 189 11.18 -3.69 28.18
C VAL A 189 10.20 -2.89 29.05
N GLY A 190 8.90 -2.98 28.75
CA GLY A 190 7.81 -2.44 29.56
C GLY A 190 7.50 -0.96 29.33
N ALA A 191 8.02 -0.33 28.27
CA ALA A 191 7.66 1.04 27.94
C ALA A 191 6.31 1.12 27.23
N GLN A 192 5.51 2.14 27.56
CA GLN A 192 4.27 2.45 26.84
C GLN A 192 4.56 3.21 25.54
N ALA A 193 5.32 2.61 24.63
CA ALA A 193 5.68 3.22 23.36
C ALA A 193 4.53 3.11 22.35
N MET A 194 4.14 4.25 21.77
CA MET A 194 3.08 4.37 20.76
C MET A 194 3.70 4.84 19.44
N VAL A 195 3.12 4.40 18.33
CA VAL A 195 3.44 4.93 17.01
C VAL A 195 2.74 6.28 16.84
N VAL A 196 3.42 7.20 16.18
CA VAL A 196 2.97 8.57 15.95
C VAL A 196 3.04 8.87 14.47
N GLU A 197 1.93 9.31 13.87
CA GLU A 197 1.96 9.94 12.54
C GLU A 197 2.48 11.38 12.70
N VAL A 198 3.62 11.67 12.11
CA VAL A 198 4.21 13.01 12.08
C VAL A 198 3.64 13.77 10.90
N LEU A 199 3.05 14.93 11.18
CA LEU A 199 2.36 15.75 10.18
C LEU A 199 3.26 16.84 9.60
N ALA A 200 4.10 17.45 10.44
CA ALA A 200 5.02 18.51 10.06
C ALA A 200 6.13 18.65 11.09
N TYR A 201 7.35 18.94 10.63
CA TYR A 201 8.40 19.46 11.50
C TYR A 201 8.49 20.98 11.43
N PRO A 202 8.84 21.65 12.54
CA PRO A 202 9.02 23.10 12.55
C PRO A 202 10.07 23.56 11.52
N GLY A 203 9.70 24.51 10.66
CA GLY A 203 10.61 25.16 9.71
C GLY A 203 10.88 24.38 8.43
N GLU A 204 10.20 23.26 8.19
CA GLU A 204 10.32 22.54 6.92
C GLU A 204 9.63 23.25 5.77
N ARG A 205 10.28 23.21 4.60
CA ARG A 205 9.77 23.73 3.33
C ARG A 205 9.27 22.64 2.38
N THR A 206 9.49 21.39 2.77
CA THR A 206 9.06 20.18 2.07
C THR A 206 8.05 19.44 2.94
N PRO A 207 7.00 18.82 2.37
CA PRO A 207 6.10 17.96 3.14
C PRO A 207 6.87 16.78 3.74
N VAL A 208 6.50 16.33 4.94
CA VAL A 208 7.10 15.14 5.58
C VAL A 208 6.77 13.87 4.78
N ASP A 209 5.55 13.82 4.23
CA ASP A 209 5.09 12.80 3.29
C ASP A 209 4.68 13.49 1.99
N PRO A 210 5.61 13.68 1.04
CA PRO A 210 5.32 14.32 -0.24
C PRO A 210 4.34 13.52 -1.11
N SER A 211 4.22 12.20 -0.92
CA SER A 211 3.20 11.41 -1.62
C SER A 211 1.78 11.76 -1.17
N GLY A 212 1.61 12.13 0.09
CA GLY A 212 0.30 12.30 0.73
C GLY A 212 -0.47 11.00 0.96
N TYR A 213 0.09 9.85 0.60
CA TYR A 213 -0.54 8.53 0.68
C TYR A 213 0.10 7.61 1.72
N LEU A 214 1.40 7.76 2.00
CA LEU A 214 2.13 6.85 2.90
C LEU A 214 1.95 7.22 4.37
N GLY A 215 1.99 8.53 4.68
CA GLY A 215 2.24 9.03 6.02
C GLY A 215 3.72 8.93 6.42
N HIS A 216 4.07 9.58 7.52
CA HIS A 216 5.41 9.50 8.12
C HIS A 216 5.31 9.15 9.59
N PHE A 217 6.08 8.18 10.06
CA PHE A 217 5.88 7.59 11.39
C PHE A 217 7.12 7.65 12.26
N ALA A 218 6.91 7.97 13.52
CA ALA A 218 7.90 7.97 14.58
C ALA A 218 7.33 7.28 15.83
N VAL A 219 8.10 7.24 16.91
CA VAL A 219 7.67 6.66 18.19
C VAL A 219 7.69 7.73 19.28
N ALA A 220 6.66 7.75 20.12
CA ALA A 220 6.66 8.51 21.36
C ALA A 220 6.24 7.61 22.51
N LEU A 221 6.59 7.99 23.74
CA LEU A 221 5.94 7.40 24.90
C LEU A 221 4.54 7.98 25.02
N ALA A 222 3.55 7.11 25.20
CA ALA A 222 2.18 7.49 25.48
C ALA A 222 2.19 8.54 26.60
N PRO A 223 1.54 9.70 26.43
CA PRO A 223 1.11 10.42 27.60
C PRO A 223 0.04 9.57 28.30
N ALA A 224 0.05 9.59 29.63
CA ALA A 224 -1.16 9.28 30.39
C ALA A 224 -2.22 10.38 30.06
N GLY A 225 -3.03 10.17 29.02
CA GLY A 225 -4.14 11.06 28.62
C GLY A 225 -3.92 11.93 27.37
N LYS A 226 -4.99 12.64 26.93
CA LYS A 226 -5.04 13.43 25.67
C LYS A 226 -3.89 14.44 25.58
N ALA A 227 -3.03 14.31 24.57
CA ALA A 227 -1.87 15.18 24.36
C ALA A 227 -2.29 16.61 24.01
N LYS A 228 -2.32 17.50 25.01
CA LYS A 228 -2.47 18.96 24.86
C LYS A 228 -1.14 19.71 24.82
N ARG A 229 -0.02 18.98 24.72
CA ARG A 229 1.33 19.50 24.94
C ARG A 229 2.27 19.02 23.83
N PRO A 230 3.40 19.71 23.60
CA PRO A 230 4.43 19.22 22.71
C PRO A 230 4.86 17.80 23.07
N ILE A 231 5.03 16.95 22.05
CA ILE A 231 5.40 15.54 22.19
C ILE A 231 6.82 15.39 21.68
N GLU A 232 7.63 14.65 22.40
CA GLU A 232 8.95 14.24 21.92
C GLU A 232 8.83 12.93 21.15
N VAL A 233 9.26 12.97 19.89
CA VAL A 233 9.26 11.82 19.01
C VAL A 233 10.68 11.35 18.74
N PHE A 234 10.81 10.03 18.65
CA PHE A 234 12.00 9.29 18.27
C PHE A 234 11.78 8.79 16.85
N ASP A 235 12.36 9.50 15.90
CA ASP A 235 12.24 9.20 14.47
C ASP A 235 13.55 8.58 13.98
N LEU A 236 13.50 7.37 13.41
CA LEU A 236 14.67 6.68 12.86
C LEU A 236 15.03 7.15 11.45
N HIS A 237 14.13 7.86 10.75
CA HIS A 237 14.45 8.53 9.49
C HIS A 237 15.29 9.80 9.69
N ARG A 238 15.27 10.40 10.90
CA ARG A 238 15.96 11.66 11.17
C ARG A 238 17.07 11.52 12.19
N ASP A 239 18.09 12.35 12.02
CA ASP A 239 19.29 12.41 12.87
C ASP A 239 19.05 13.11 14.22
N ALA A 240 17.79 13.34 14.58
CA ALA A 240 17.43 14.05 15.79
C ALA A 240 16.15 13.52 16.44
N ARG A 241 16.17 13.49 17.78
CA ARG A 241 14.96 13.45 18.61
C ARG A 241 14.32 14.82 18.54
N THR A 242 13.04 14.89 18.21
CA THR A 242 12.39 16.16 17.93
C THR A 242 11.20 16.38 18.83
N ARG A 243 11.09 17.57 19.40
CA ARG A 243 9.89 18.00 20.13
C ARG A 243 8.94 18.68 19.15
N LEU A 244 7.85 17.99 18.84
CA LEU A 244 6.80 18.46 17.95
C LEU A 244 5.73 19.22 18.74
N PRO A 245 5.17 20.31 18.19
CA PRO A 245 3.96 20.90 18.75
C PRO A 245 2.79 19.92 18.66
N ALA A 246 1.74 20.11 19.46
CA ALA A 246 0.57 19.22 19.45
C ALA A 246 -0.13 19.14 18.09
N SER A 247 0.01 20.15 17.23
CA SER A 247 -0.50 20.17 15.86
C SER A 247 0.39 19.44 14.85
N GLY A 248 1.63 19.11 15.21
CA GLY A 248 2.61 18.51 14.30
C GLY A 248 2.61 16.98 14.30
N ALA A 249 1.77 16.34 15.12
CA ALA A 249 1.77 14.89 15.28
C ALA A 249 0.43 14.35 15.79
N VAL A 250 0.10 13.11 15.41
CA VAL A 250 -1.05 12.35 15.91
C VAL A 250 -0.53 11.05 16.53
N VAL A 251 -0.79 10.85 17.82
CA VAL A 251 -0.49 9.57 18.49
C VAL A 251 -1.57 8.57 18.08
N LEU A 252 -1.14 7.42 17.55
CA LEU A 252 -2.02 6.38 17.04
C LEU A 252 -2.23 5.31 18.11
N ASP A 253 -3.46 4.83 18.25
CA ASP A 253 -3.71 3.54 18.89
C ASP A 253 -3.31 2.39 17.94
N ASP A 254 -3.14 1.17 18.48
CA ASP A 254 -2.63 0.04 17.70
C ASP A 254 -3.60 -0.44 16.60
N VAL A 255 -4.90 -0.13 16.70
CA VAL A 255 -5.89 -0.42 15.66
C VAL A 255 -5.72 0.56 14.49
N ALA A 256 -5.49 1.83 14.78
CA ALA A 256 -5.15 2.83 13.78
C ALA A 256 -3.83 2.50 13.07
N VAL A 257 -2.81 2.03 13.80
CA VAL A 257 -1.55 1.54 13.22
C VAL A 257 -1.79 0.40 12.24
N LEU A 258 -2.67 -0.55 12.58
CA LEU A 258 -3.07 -1.62 11.66
C LEU A 258 -3.75 -1.08 10.40
N GLY A 259 -4.58 -0.04 10.51
CA GLY A 259 -5.14 0.67 9.36
C GLY A 259 -4.08 1.26 8.42
N HIS A 260 -3.06 1.93 8.98
CA HIS A 260 -1.92 2.43 8.19
C HIS A 260 -1.07 1.30 7.60
N PHE A 261 -0.94 0.16 8.29
CA PHE A 261 -0.27 -1.01 7.76
C PHE A 261 -1.00 -1.54 6.52
N LEU A 262 -2.32 -1.72 6.59
CA LEU A 262 -3.15 -2.12 5.45
C LEU A 262 -3.07 -1.11 4.29
N ASN A 263 -2.99 0.19 4.59
CA ASN A 263 -2.81 1.22 3.57
C ASN A 263 -1.51 1.03 2.76
N HIS A 264 -0.40 0.66 3.41
CA HIS A 264 0.85 0.39 2.70
C HIS A 264 0.75 -0.87 1.84
N GLN A 265 0.03 -1.91 2.33
CA GLN A 265 -0.24 -3.11 1.53
C GLN A 265 -1.10 -2.77 0.30
N ALA A 266 -2.12 -1.94 0.46
CA ALA A 266 -2.97 -1.48 -0.64
C ALA A 266 -2.18 -0.68 -1.69
N LEU A 267 -1.28 0.20 -1.25
CA LEU A 267 -0.39 0.95 -2.15
C LEU A 267 0.59 0.04 -2.91
N PHE A 268 1.13 -0.98 -2.24
CA PHE A 268 1.95 -1.99 -2.88
C PHE A 268 1.16 -2.78 -3.94
N GLU A 269 -0.07 -3.19 -3.64
CA GLU A 269 -0.92 -3.93 -4.59
C GLU A 269 -1.39 -3.08 -5.77
N LEU A 270 -1.73 -1.80 -5.51
CA LEU A 270 -2.08 -0.86 -6.57
C LEU A 270 -0.90 -0.62 -7.53
N GLY A 271 0.31 -0.46 -6.99
CA GLY A 271 1.49 -0.16 -7.80
C GLY A 271 2.07 -1.38 -8.52
N GLN A 272 2.35 -2.45 -7.76
CA GLN A 272 3.15 -3.58 -8.26
C GLN A 272 2.31 -4.76 -8.74
N ALA A 273 1.16 -5.01 -8.11
CA ALA A 273 0.28 -6.11 -8.51
C ALA A 273 -0.74 -5.68 -9.58
N SER A 274 -0.90 -4.36 -9.78
CA SER A 274 -1.99 -3.77 -10.56
C SER A 274 -3.33 -4.40 -10.16
N ASP A 275 -3.53 -4.59 -8.86
CA ASP A 275 -4.74 -5.22 -8.31
C ASP A 275 -5.53 -4.17 -7.54
N ALA A 276 -6.29 -3.36 -8.28
CA ALA A 276 -7.13 -2.31 -7.72
C ALA A 276 -8.24 -2.87 -6.81
N ALA A 277 -8.71 -4.09 -7.06
CA ALA A 277 -9.76 -4.72 -6.26
C ALA A 277 -9.25 -5.12 -4.88
N SER A 278 -8.12 -5.82 -4.84
CA SER A 278 -7.45 -6.19 -3.58
C SER A 278 -6.95 -4.95 -2.82
N ALA A 279 -6.44 -3.95 -3.53
CA ALA A 279 -6.06 -2.67 -2.92
C ALA A 279 -7.28 -1.96 -2.31
N MET A 280 -8.43 -1.95 -3.00
CA MET A 280 -9.66 -1.34 -2.50
C MET A 280 -10.15 -2.04 -1.23
N GLU A 281 -10.16 -3.37 -1.20
CA GLU A 281 -10.55 -4.15 -0.01
C GLU A 281 -9.72 -3.74 1.22
N LYS A 282 -8.39 -3.63 1.05
CA LYS A 282 -7.48 -3.25 2.13
C LYS A 282 -7.65 -1.82 2.59
N VAL A 283 -7.88 -0.89 1.67
CA VAL A 283 -8.12 0.52 1.99
C VAL A 283 -9.44 0.72 2.72
N GLU A 284 -10.52 0.05 2.29
CA GLU A 284 -11.81 0.14 2.99
C GLU A 284 -11.71 -0.44 4.40
N LEU A 285 -11.07 -1.60 4.54
CA LEU A 285 -10.79 -2.17 5.86
C LEU A 285 -9.90 -1.25 6.70
N GLY A 286 -8.90 -0.61 6.09
CA GLY A 286 -8.06 0.38 6.74
C GLY A 286 -8.86 1.59 7.23
N LEU A 287 -9.85 2.06 6.48
CA LEU A 287 -10.77 3.14 6.86
C LEU A 287 -11.72 2.73 7.98
N GLU A 288 -12.15 1.48 8.06
CA GLU A 288 -12.92 0.97 9.22
C GLU A 288 -12.07 0.95 10.50
N LEU A 289 -10.79 0.58 10.39
CA LEU A 289 -9.85 0.55 11.51
C LEU A 289 -9.35 1.95 11.91
N ALA A 290 -9.17 2.84 10.95
CA ALA A 290 -8.65 4.19 11.13
C ALA A 290 -9.49 5.24 10.37
N PRO A 291 -10.73 5.54 10.77
CA PRO A 291 -11.64 6.39 9.99
C PRO A 291 -11.18 7.84 9.77
N ARG A 292 -10.20 8.29 10.57
CA ARG A 292 -9.63 9.64 10.50
C ARG A 292 -8.22 9.68 9.89
N ALA A 293 -7.71 8.54 9.43
CA ALA A 293 -6.41 8.48 8.78
C ALA A 293 -6.50 9.13 7.39
N VAL A 294 -5.97 10.34 7.28
CA VAL A 294 -5.97 11.12 6.03
C VAL A 294 -5.25 10.41 4.88
N PRO A 295 -4.11 9.69 5.09
CA PRO A 295 -3.47 8.96 4.01
C PRO A 295 -4.37 7.91 3.35
N LEU A 296 -5.23 7.22 4.12
CA LEU A 296 -6.16 6.21 3.61
C LEU A 296 -7.23 6.79 2.67
N LEU A 297 -7.75 7.98 2.96
CA LEU A 297 -8.66 8.69 2.06
C LEU A 297 -7.97 9.04 0.74
N GLY A 298 -6.71 9.48 0.81
CA GLY A 298 -5.89 9.74 -0.38
C GLY A 298 -5.70 8.49 -1.23
N THR A 299 -5.33 7.36 -0.60
CA THR A 299 -5.13 6.09 -1.30
C THR A 299 -6.42 5.61 -1.94
N ARG A 300 -7.56 5.69 -1.24
CA ARG A 300 -8.85 5.34 -1.87
C ARG A 300 -9.13 6.18 -3.09
N GLY A 301 -8.90 7.50 -2.99
CA GLY A 301 -9.08 8.40 -4.12
C GLY A 301 -8.21 8.04 -5.32
N ALA A 302 -6.96 7.62 -5.09
CA ALA A 302 -6.06 7.13 -6.13
C ALA A 302 -6.55 5.82 -6.76
N ILE A 303 -7.02 4.85 -5.95
CA ILE A 303 -7.56 3.57 -6.45
C ILE A 303 -8.82 3.83 -7.31
N LEU A 304 -9.75 4.66 -6.83
CA LEU A 304 -10.96 5.03 -7.57
C LEU A 304 -10.62 5.67 -8.92
N ALA A 305 -9.69 6.63 -8.92
CA ALA A 305 -9.25 7.27 -10.15
C ALA A 305 -8.63 6.27 -11.15
N SER A 306 -7.78 5.36 -10.67
CA SER A 306 -7.19 4.31 -11.51
C SER A 306 -8.23 3.34 -12.10
N SER A 307 -9.38 3.21 -11.43
CA SER A 307 -10.51 2.38 -11.86
C SER A 307 -11.56 3.15 -12.67
N GLY A 308 -11.27 4.40 -13.08
CA GLY A 308 -12.16 5.26 -13.87
C GLY A 308 -13.18 6.06 -13.06
N ALA A 309 -13.26 5.84 -11.74
CA ALA A 309 -14.12 6.53 -10.79
C ALA A 309 -13.55 7.89 -10.34
N VAL A 310 -13.08 8.71 -11.29
CA VAL A 310 -12.33 9.96 -11.02
C VAL A 310 -13.11 10.95 -10.16
N ARG A 311 -14.42 11.13 -10.40
CA ARG A 311 -15.25 12.05 -9.61
C ARG A 311 -15.40 11.61 -8.15
N GLU A 312 -15.38 10.31 -7.89
CA GLU A 312 -15.42 9.78 -6.53
C GLU A 312 -14.07 9.95 -5.85
N GLY A 313 -12.98 9.71 -6.59
CA GLY A 313 -11.64 9.97 -6.09
C GLY A 313 -11.39 11.44 -5.73
N ILE A 314 -11.89 12.38 -6.52
CA ILE A 314 -11.86 13.82 -6.19
C ILE A 314 -12.59 14.10 -4.88
N ARG A 315 -13.78 13.51 -4.65
CA ARG A 315 -14.51 13.68 -3.39
C ARG A 315 -13.75 13.15 -2.18
N ASP A 316 -12.98 12.07 -2.35
CA ASP A 316 -12.10 11.56 -1.29
C ASP A 316 -10.94 12.49 -0.98
N LEU A 317 -10.31 13.06 -2.00
CA LEU A 317 -9.24 14.05 -1.81
C LEU A 317 -9.77 15.34 -1.17
N GLU A 318 -10.99 15.77 -1.51
CA GLU A 318 -11.68 16.87 -0.84
C GLU A 318 -11.96 16.56 0.64
N ARG A 319 -12.40 15.33 0.95
CA ARG A 319 -12.57 14.88 2.34
C ARG A 319 -11.23 14.85 3.08
N ALA A 320 -10.17 14.36 2.45
CA ALA A 320 -8.83 14.35 3.03
C ALA A 320 -8.38 15.78 3.39
N LEU A 321 -8.56 16.75 2.48
CA LEU A 321 -8.30 18.17 2.72
C LEU A 321 -9.17 18.78 3.82
N HIS A 322 -10.42 18.35 3.94
CA HIS A 322 -11.30 18.82 5.01
C HIS A 322 -10.82 18.38 6.39
N VAL A 323 -10.29 17.15 6.50
CA VAL A 323 -9.73 16.63 7.76
C VAL A 323 -8.38 17.30 8.07
N ARG A 324 -7.51 17.45 7.06
CA ARG A 324 -6.20 18.05 7.20
C ARG A 324 -5.80 18.81 5.94
N ARG A 325 -5.55 20.11 6.12
CA ARG A 325 -5.03 20.99 5.07
C ARG A 325 -3.51 20.99 5.13
N ASP A 326 -2.89 20.47 4.09
CA ASP A 326 -1.44 20.54 3.88
C ASP A 326 -1.09 20.47 2.39
N ALA A 327 0.19 20.75 2.11
CA ALA A 327 0.69 20.84 0.74
C ALA A 327 0.50 19.54 -0.07
N ALA A 328 0.72 18.37 0.54
CA ALA A 328 0.60 17.09 -0.17
C ALA A 328 -0.83 16.81 -0.60
N ARG A 329 -1.83 17.13 0.24
CA ARG A 329 -3.25 16.92 -0.10
C ARG A 329 -3.74 17.92 -1.15
N HIS A 330 -3.29 19.17 -1.07
CA HIS A 330 -3.55 20.17 -2.11
C HIS A 330 -2.94 19.75 -3.45
N HIS A 331 -1.70 19.26 -3.44
CA HIS A 331 -1.06 18.70 -4.63
C HIS A 331 -1.83 17.50 -5.20
N ASN A 332 -2.21 16.53 -4.37
CA ASN A 332 -2.91 15.33 -4.85
C ASN A 332 -4.26 15.68 -5.47
N LEU A 333 -5.02 16.60 -4.87
CA LEU A 333 -6.25 17.11 -5.46
C LEU A 333 -5.97 17.85 -6.78
N GLY A 334 -4.96 18.73 -6.81
CA GLY A 334 -4.56 19.46 -8.01
C GLY A 334 -4.16 18.54 -9.16
N ALA A 335 -3.35 17.52 -8.88
CA ALA A 335 -2.93 16.51 -9.85
C ALA A 335 -4.13 15.72 -10.41
N MET A 336 -5.10 15.36 -9.57
CA MET A 336 -6.32 14.67 -9.99
C MET A 336 -7.24 15.55 -10.87
N LEU A 337 -7.20 16.86 -10.66
CA LEU A 337 -8.03 17.82 -11.39
C LEU A 337 -7.44 18.24 -12.73
N LEU A 338 -6.17 17.92 -13.04
CA LEU A 338 -5.46 18.39 -14.25
C LEU A 338 -6.27 18.21 -15.54
N SER A 339 -6.92 17.07 -15.72
CA SER A 339 -7.68 16.73 -16.94
C SER A 339 -9.15 17.14 -16.90
N THR A 340 -9.70 17.48 -15.72
CA THR A 340 -11.13 17.70 -15.52
C THR A 340 -11.48 19.16 -15.20
N ASP A 341 -10.62 19.85 -14.45
CA ASP A 341 -10.76 21.26 -14.08
C ASP A 341 -9.35 21.88 -13.88
N PRO A 342 -8.66 22.25 -14.97
CA PRO A 342 -7.30 22.76 -14.91
C PRO A 342 -7.18 24.09 -14.16
N ASP A 343 -8.24 24.89 -14.11
CA ASP A 343 -8.24 26.16 -13.37
C ASP A 343 -8.30 25.93 -11.87
N ARG A 344 -9.10 24.97 -11.41
CA ARG A 344 -9.06 24.54 -10.01
C ARG A 344 -7.77 23.83 -9.68
N ALA A 345 -7.25 22.98 -10.57
CA ALA A 345 -5.94 22.35 -10.39
C ALA A 345 -4.85 23.39 -10.12
N ALA A 346 -4.79 24.46 -10.92
CA ALA A 346 -3.82 25.54 -10.72
C ALA A 346 -3.94 26.22 -9.35
N ARG A 347 -5.17 26.43 -8.83
CA ARG A 347 -5.38 26.97 -7.49
C ARG A 347 -4.86 26.02 -6.41
N GLU A 348 -5.23 24.74 -6.49
CA GLU A 348 -4.83 23.75 -5.48
C GLU A 348 -3.30 23.53 -5.49
N VAL A 349 -2.67 23.45 -6.66
CA VAL A 349 -1.20 23.34 -6.75
C VAL A 349 -0.53 24.63 -6.24
N GLY A 350 -1.12 25.80 -6.48
CA GLY A 350 -0.67 27.07 -5.90
C GLY A 350 -0.72 27.10 -4.37
N GLU A 351 -1.77 26.55 -3.76
CA GLU A 351 -1.86 26.38 -2.30
C GLU A 351 -0.79 25.41 -1.79
N ALA A 352 -0.52 24.32 -2.54
CA ALA A 352 0.53 23.37 -2.20
C ALA A 352 1.92 24.04 -2.17
N LEU A 353 2.25 24.83 -3.19
CA LEU A 353 3.52 25.55 -3.29
C LEU A 353 3.62 26.70 -2.28
N SER A 354 2.50 27.34 -1.93
CA SER A 354 2.46 28.38 -0.89
C SER A 354 2.77 27.79 0.49
N ALA A 355 2.25 26.59 0.78
CA ALA A 355 2.51 25.89 2.02
C ALA A 355 3.88 25.20 2.06
N ALA A 356 4.36 24.70 0.92
CA ALA A 356 5.65 24.02 0.80
C ALA A 356 6.38 24.45 -0.49
N PRO A 357 7.16 25.55 -0.44
CA PRO A 357 7.82 26.11 -1.63
C PRO A 357 8.91 25.24 -2.24
N ASP A 358 9.36 24.20 -1.55
CA ASP A 358 10.39 23.27 -2.04
C ASP A 358 9.77 21.92 -2.45
N PHE A 359 8.46 21.88 -2.70
CA PHE A 359 7.75 20.66 -3.05
C PHE A 359 7.88 20.31 -4.55
N ALA A 360 8.89 19.51 -4.88
CA ALA A 360 9.24 19.13 -6.25
C ALA A 360 8.05 18.61 -7.10
N ALA A 361 7.20 17.74 -6.54
CA ALA A 361 6.05 17.19 -7.27
C ALA A 361 4.99 18.26 -7.61
N ALA A 362 4.82 19.27 -6.74
CA ALA A 362 3.93 20.39 -7.02
C ALA A 362 4.48 21.31 -8.12
N HIS A 363 5.79 21.57 -8.15
CA HIS A 363 6.44 22.27 -9.26
C HIS A 363 6.27 21.51 -10.60
N ALA A 364 6.48 20.19 -10.60
CA ALA A 364 6.31 19.37 -11.80
C ALA A 364 4.85 19.38 -12.31
N THR A 365 3.88 19.38 -11.38
CA THR A 365 2.45 19.49 -11.69
C THR A 365 2.08 20.89 -12.19
N MET A 366 2.68 21.94 -11.63
CA MET A 366 2.53 23.32 -12.13
C MET A 366 3.09 23.45 -13.55
N ALA A 367 4.23 22.82 -13.85
CA ALA A 367 4.75 22.76 -15.20
C ALA A 367 3.74 22.10 -16.17
N ALA A 368 3.10 21.00 -15.78
CA ALA A 368 2.08 20.35 -16.59
C ALA A 368 0.91 21.30 -16.94
N LEU A 369 0.47 22.14 -15.99
CA LEU A 369 -0.54 23.17 -16.22
C LEU A 369 -0.07 24.23 -17.22
N HIS A 370 1.19 24.68 -17.12
CA HIS A 370 1.78 25.61 -18.07
C HIS A 370 1.93 24.99 -19.47
N ILE A 371 2.32 23.72 -19.57
CA ILE A 371 2.40 22.97 -20.84
C ILE A 371 1.01 22.89 -21.49
N ALA A 372 -0.03 22.56 -20.71
CA ALA A 372 -1.40 22.49 -21.21
C ALA A 372 -1.88 23.84 -21.78
N ARG A 373 -1.44 24.95 -21.17
CA ARG A 373 -1.72 26.32 -21.63
C ARG A 373 -0.76 26.83 -22.72
N SER A 374 0.19 26.01 -23.17
CA SER A 374 1.26 26.39 -24.11
C SER A 374 2.22 27.48 -23.61
N ASN A 375 2.28 27.71 -22.29
CA ASN A 375 3.22 28.63 -21.65
C ASN A 375 4.57 27.94 -21.41
N LEU A 376 5.29 27.63 -22.49
CA LEU A 376 6.51 26.81 -22.41
C LEU A 376 7.65 27.46 -21.61
N THR A 377 7.73 28.79 -21.53
CA THR A 377 8.75 29.48 -20.73
C THR A 377 8.58 29.21 -19.23
N ASP A 378 7.35 29.36 -18.72
CA ASP A 378 7.04 29.10 -17.31
C ASP A 378 7.17 27.61 -16.99
N ALA A 379 6.68 26.75 -17.89
CA ALA A 379 6.82 25.30 -17.75
C ALA A 379 8.28 24.85 -17.59
N LEU A 380 9.20 25.45 -18.36
CA LEU A 380 10.62 25.13 -18.27
C LEU A 380 11.18 25.49 -16.90
N ALA A 381 10.89 26.69 -16.39
CA ALA A 381 11.37 27.14 -15.07
C ALA A 381 10.86 26.25 -13.93
N GLU A 382 9.61 25.81 -14.03
CA GLU A 382 8.99 24.89 -13.07
C GLU A 382 9.62 23.49 -13.13
N LEU A 383 9.90 22.97 -14.32
CA LEU A 383 10.59 21.67 -14.49
C LEU A 383 12.03 21.70 -13.98
N GLU A 384 12.79 22.75 -14.30
CA GLU A 384 14.15 22.94 -13.79
C GLU A 384 14.15 23.04 -12.26
N THR A 385 13.14 23.69 -11.69
CA THR A 385 12.97 23.77 -10.23
C THR A 385 12.64 22.41 -9.64
N ALA A 386 11.69 21.66 -10.22
CA ALA A 386 11.36 20.31 -9.78
C ALA A 386 12.58 19.39 -9.83
N GLU A 387 13.36 19.42 -10.91
CA GLU A 387 14.56 18.62 -11.08
C GLU A 387 15.68 18.99 -10.10
N ARG A 388 15.86 20.29 -9.84
CA ARG A 388 16.84 20.78 -8.86
C ARG A 388 16.47 20.35 -7.43
N LEU A 389 15.17 20.31 -7.12
CA LEU A 389 14.66 19.92 -5.80
C LEU A 389 14.71 18.40 -5.61
N ASP A 390 14.30 17.63 -6.62
CA ASP A 390 14.35 16.17 -6.61
C ASP A 390 14.56 15.61 -8.03
N ARG A 391 15.82 15.32 -8.35
CA ARG A 391 16.21 14.70 -9.64
C ARG A 391 15.71 13.26 -9.79
N GLU A 392 15.37 12.61 -8.67
CA GLU A 392 14.93 11.21 -8.65
C GLU A 392 13.40 11.11 -8.56
N LEU A 393 12.68 12.24 -8.65
CA LEU A 393 11.23 12.27 -8.77
C LEU A 393 10.80 11.46 -10.00
N SER A 394 10.04 10.39 -9.79
CA SER A 394 9.84 9.38 -10.84
C SER A 394 8.94 9.83 -11.97
N MET A 395 8.03 10.77 -11.70
CA MET A 395 7.19 11.38 -12.73
C MET A 395 7.91 12.49 -13.50
N LEU A 396 9.10 12.92 -13.06
CA LEU A 396 9.82 14.02 -13.71
C LEU A 396 10.13 13.77 -15.19
N PRO A 397 10.59 12.57 -15.63
CA PRO A 397 10.85 12.35 -17.05
C PRO A 397 9.58 12.37 -17.90
N PHE A 398 8.41 12.03 -17.34
CA PHE A 398 7.11 12.18 -18.02
C PHE A 398 6.82 13.64 -18.34
N PHE A 399 6.98 14.52 -17.36
CA PHE A 399 6.71 15.94 -17.55
C PHE A 399 7.71 16.59 -18.52
N TRP A 400 8.98 16.18 -18.48
CA TRP A 400 9.97 16.57 -19.49
C TRP A 400 9.59 16.07 -20.89
N ALA A 401 9.13 14.82 -21.03
CA ALA A 401 8.70 14.29 -22.32
C ALA A 401 7.51 15.09 -22.89
N ASN A 402 6.50 15.40 -22.06
CA ASN A 402 5.36 16.22 -22.47
C ASN A 402 5.78 17.64 -22.86
N TYR A 403 6.73 18.24 -22.13
CA TYR A 403 7.30 19.54 -22.48
C TYR A 403 7.94 19.53 -23.87
N HIS A 404 8.81 18.53 -24.13
CA HIS A 404 9.49 18.38 -25.40
C HIS A 404 8.52 18.09 -26.56
N MET A 405 7.51 17.25 -26.33
CA MET A 405 6.43 17.03 -27.31
C MET A 405 5.71 18.33 -27.65
N LYS A 406 5.32 19.12 -26.64
CA LYS A 406 4.63 20.40 -26.85
C LYS A 406 5.49 21.43 -27.58
N ARG A 407 6.82 21.36 -27.40
CA ARG A 407 7.81 22.17 -28.11
C ARG A 407 8.09 21.68 -29.54
N GLY A 408 7.69 20.45 -29.89
CA GLY A 408 7.95 19.82 -31.19
C GLY A 408 9.29 19.08 -31.28
N ASP A 409 9.94 18.80 -30.15
CA ASP A 409 11.21 18.07 -30.06
C ASP A 409 10.97 16.59 -29.68
N ALA A 410 10.53 15.81 -30.67
CA ALA A 410 10.17 14.41 -30.48
C ALA A 410 11.34 13.54 -29.99
N ASP A 411 12.57 13.82 -30.44
CA ASP A 411 13.76 13.06 -30.06
C ASP A 411 14.09 13.25 -28.58
N ALA A 412 14.04 14.50 -28.09
CA ALA A 412 14.23 14.79 -26.68
C ALA A 412 13.12 14.17 -25.81
N ALA A 413 11.87 14.15 -26.29
CA ALA A 413 10.76 13.52 -25.58
C ALA A 413 10.96 12.01 -25.41
N VAL A 414 11.34 11.31 -26.49
CA VAL A 414 11.64 9.86 -26.45
C VAL A 414 12.83 9.59 -25.54
N LEU A 415 13.88 10.43 -25.56
CA LEU A 415 15.04 10.27 -24.69
C LEU A 415 14.66 10.38 -23.20
N ALA A 416 13.83 11.36 -22.84
CA ALA A 416 13.33 11.53 -21.49
C ALA A 416 12.49 10.32 -21.03
N ALA A 417 11.57 9.83 -21.86
CA ALA A 417 10.77 8.65 -21.52
C ALA A 417 11.58 7.35 -21.42
N LYS A 418 12.59 7.17 -22.30
CA LYS A 418 13.56 6.07 -22.17
C LYS A 418 14.33 6.14 -20.87
N GLU A 419 14.64 7.33 -20.36
CA GLU A 419 15.29 7.48 -19.06
C GLU A 419 14.41 6.97 -17.91
N ALA A 420 13.10 7.20 -17.94
CA ALA A 420 12.19 6.62 -16.95
C ALA A 420 12.26 5.08 -16.96
N VAL A 421 12.19 4.47 -18.14
CA VAL A 421 12.30 3.02 -18.31
C VAL A 421 13.67 2.51 -17.85
N ARG A 422 14.77 3.21 -18.17
CA ARG A 422 16.11 2.81 -17.71
C ARG A 422 16.26 2.85 -16.20
N ARG A 423 15.70 3.88 -15.55
CA ARG A 423 15.72 3.99 -14.08
C ARG A 423 14.88 2.91 -13.43
N ARG A 424 13.79 2.51 -14.07
CA ARG A 424 12.85 1.50 -13.58
C ARG A 424 12.42 0.56 -14.69
N PRO A 425 13.22 -0.47 -15.00
CA PRO A 425 12.92 -1.42 -16.07
C PRO A 425 11.67 -2.30 -15.81
N ASN A 426 11.08 -2.14 -14.63
CA ASN A 426 9.99 -2.94 -14.09
C ASN A 426 8.83 -2.02 -13.66
N ASP A 427 8.70 -0.82 -14.21
CA ASP A 427 7.57 0.08 -13.96
C ASP A 427 6.68 0.11 -15.21
N ASP A 428 5.53 -0.58 -15.14
CA ASP A 428 4.60 -0.69 -16.27
C ASP A 428 4.13 0.68 -16.74
N ARG A 429 4.03 1.67 -15.83
CA ARG A 429 3.63 3.04 -16.21
C ARG A 429 4.68 3.73 -17.06
N ALA A 430 5.97 3.49 -16.77
CA ALA A 430 7.06 4.06 -17.57
C ALA A 430 7.08 3.48 -19.00
N HIS A 431 6.84 2.16 -19.12
CA HIS A 431 6.72 1.50 -20.43
C HIS A 431 5.48 1.97 -21.20
N LEU A 432 4.30 2.03 -20.55
CA LEU A 432 3.08 2.51 -21.20
C LEU A 432 3.20 3.97 -21.65
N MET A 433 3.86 4.82 -20.87
CA MET A 433 4.16 6.20 -21.25
C MET A 433 5.05 6.28 -22.50
N LEU A 434 6.11 5.47 -22.55
CA LEU A 434 6.98 5.40 -23.73
C LEU A 434 6.23 4.85 -24.95
N ALA A 435 5.36 3.85 -24.76
CA ALA A 435 4.47 3.34 -25.79
C ALA A 435 3.51 4.41 -26.32
N SER A 436 2.92 5.23 -25.44
CA SER A 436 2.05 6.36 -25.85
C SER A 436 2.81 7.38 -26.69
N LEU A 437 4.05 7.71 -26.32
CA LEU A 437 4.89 8.59 -27.14
C LEU A 437 5.21 7.97 -28.51
N TYR A 438 5.55 6.69 -28.56
CA TYR A 438 5.76 6.02 -29.85
C TYR A 438 4.49 5.96 -30.70
N HIS A 439 3.32 5.78 -30.07
CA HIS A 439 2.03 5.83 -30.75
C HIS A 439 1.79 7.20 -31.40
N GLU A 440 1.97 8.28 -30.64
CA GLU A 440 1.81 9.65 -31.13
C GLU A 440 2.79 10.00 -32.27
N LEU A 441 3.99 9.42 -32.24
CA LEU A 441 5.02 9.60 -33.27
C LEU A 441 4.90 8.64 -34.46
N GLY A 442 3.90 7.75 -34.47
CA GLY A 442 3.72 6.75 -35.54
C GLY A 442 4.78 5.64 -35.56
N ARG A 443 5.55 5.48 -34.48
CA ARG A 443 6.61 4.47 -34.32
C ARG A 443 6.03 3.16 -33.83
N VAL A 444 5.22 2.53 -34.67
CA VAL A 444 4.39 1.36 -34.31
C VAL A 444 5.20 0.16 -33.79
N LEU A 445 6.36 -0.13 -34.40
CA LEU A 445 7.20 -1.27 -33.98
C LEU A 445 7.77 -1.07 -32.57
N ASP A 446 8.27 0.13 -32.27
CA ASP A 446 8.79 0.45 -30.94
C ASP A 446 7.67 0.44 -29.88
N MET A 447 6.48 0.95 -30.24
CA MET A 447 5.29 0.87 -29.38
C MET A 447 4.96 -0.59 -29.03
N HIS A 448 4.88 -1.49 -30.02
CA HIS A 448 4.57 -2.91 -29.76
C HIS A 448 5.60 -3.59 -28.86
N ALA A 449 6.89 -3.25 -29.00
CA ALA A 449 7.94 -3.79 -28.14
C ALA A 449 7.72 -3.41 -26.66
N GLU A 450 7.38 -2.15 -26.38
CA GLU A 450 7.10 -1.71 -25.01
C GLU A 450 5.82 -2.36 -24.45
N LEU A 451 4.75 -2.46 -25.25
CA LEU A 451 3.50 -3.13 -24.84
C LEU A 451 3.72 -4.61 -24.54
N ARG A 452 4.55 -5.30 -25.35
CA ARG A 452 4.93 -6.70 -25.14
C ARG A 452 5.69 -6.87 -23.83
N ALA A 453 6.64 -5.99 -23.52
CA ALA A 453 7.40 -6.01 -22.27
C ALA A 453 6.47 -5.93 -21.05
N VAL A 454 5.46 -5.06 -21.10
CA VAL A 454 4.45 -4.93 -20.04
C VAL A 454 3.60 -6.21 -19.91
N LEU A 455 3.08 -6.74 -21.02
CA LEU A 455 2.24 -7.95 -21.03
C LEU A 455 2.99 -9.21 -20.58
N ALA A 456 4.30 -9.28 -20.81
CA ALA A 456 5.13 -10.41 -20.41
C ALA A 456 5.36 -10.46 -18.89
N ARG A 457 5.29 -9.31 -18.21
CA ARG A 457 5.69 -9.16 -16.80
C ARG A 457 4.51 -8.93 -15.84
N THR A 458 3.41 -8.36 -16.34
CA THR A 458 2.27 -8.00 -15.51
C THR A 458 1.63 -9.22 -14.83
N SER A 459 1.32 -9.11 -13.53
CA SER A 459 0.58 -10.13 -12.79
C SER A 459 -0.91 -10.14 -13.14
N ASN A 460 -1.44 -9.03 -13.65
CA ASN A 460 -2.85 -8.86 -14.00
C ASN A 460 -3.02 -8.68 -15.51
N ARG A 461 -2.73 -9.77 -16.26
CA ARG A 461 -2.69 -9.75 -17.72
C ARG A 461 -4.03 -9.34 -18.34
N GLU A 462 -5.17 -9.74 -17.78
CA GLU A 462 -6.48 -9.40 -18.32
C GLU A 462 -6.76 -7.90 -18.25
N GLN A 463 -6.58 -7.29 -17.07
CA GLN A 463 -6.77 -5.84 -16.91
C GLN A 463 -5.80 -5.05 -17.79
N MET A 464 -4.54 -5.51 -17.90
CA MET A 464 -3.57 -4.87 -18.77
C MET A 464 -3.96 -4.98 -20.26
N ARG A 465 -4.49 -6.12 -20.71
CA ARG A 465 -5.03 -6.27 -22.08
C ARG A 465 -6.14 -5.27 -22.35
N ASP A 466 -7.04 -5.06 -21.39
CA ASP A 466 -8.14 -4.12 -21.52
C ASP A 466 -7.64 -2.67 -21.58
N LEU A 467 -6.67 -2.32 -20.74
CA LEU A 467 -6.01 -1.01 -20.77
C LEU A 467 -5.31 -0.76 -22.13
N ILE A 468 -4.58 -1.76 -22.63
CA ILE A 468 -3.90 -1.66 -23.93
C ILE A 468 -4.91 -1.52 -25.06
N ARG A 469 -5.98 -2.32 -25.05
CA ARG A 469 -7.05 -2.23 -26.06
C ARG A 469 -7.72 -0.86 -26.04
N ALA A 470 -7.98 -0.30 -24.86
CA ALA A 470 -8.63 1.00 -24.71
C ALA A 470 -7.75 2.16 -25.20
N ASN A 471 -6.44 2.12 -24.94
CA ASN A 471 -5.53 3.23 -25.23
C ASN A 471 -4.81 3.13 -26.58
N PHE A 472 -4.55 1.92 -27.08
CA PHE A 472 -3.76 1.67 -28.30
C PHE A 472 -4.53 0.90 -29.38
N GLY A 473 -5.72 0.37 -29.06
CA GLY A 473 -6.57 -0.38 -29.98
C GLY A 473 -6.34 -1.89 -30.00
N ALA A 474 -7.28 -2.63 -30.61
CA ALA A 474 -7.24 -4.09 -30.66
C ALA A 474 -6.05 -4.64 -31.47
N ALA A 475 -5.69 -3.99 -32.59
CA ALA A 475 -4.55 -4.41 -33.43
C ALA A 475 -3.21 -4.29 -32.69
N ALA A 476 -3.03 -3.23 -31.89
CA ALA A 476 -1.82 -3.05 -31.09
C ALA A 476 -1.71 -4.13 -30.00
N LEU A 477 -2.84 -4.54 -29.42
CA LEU A 477 -2.88 -5.65 -28.48
C LEU A 477 -2.50 -6.96 -29.15
N GLU A 478 -3.10 -7.30 -30.29
CA GLU A 478 -2.81 -8.53 -31.04
C GLU A 478 -1.32 -8.63 -31.38
N ALA A 479 -0.72 -7.57 -31.94
CA ALA A 479 0.71 -7.54 -32.28
C ALA A 479 1.66 -7.59 -31.06
N ALA A 480 1.22 -7.07 -29.90
CA ALA A 480 1.99 -7.16 -28.66
C ALA A 480 1.96 -8.58 -28.07
N GLU A 481 0.95 -9.39 -28.41
CA GLU A 481 0.81 -10.78 -27.97
C GLU A 481 1.43 -11.80 -28.91
N GLU A 482 1.63 -11.43 -30.17
CA GLU A 482 2.38 -12.24 -31.11
C GLU A 482 3.81 -12.44 -30.57
N PRO A 483 4.29 -13.71 -30.51
CA PRO A 483 5.68 -13.99 -30.19
C PRO A 483 6.56 -13.32 -31.25
N GLU A 484 7.69 -12.76 -30.85
CA GLU A 484 8.66 -12.24 -31.82
C GLU A 484 9.00 -13.37 -32.80
N GLU A 485 8.61 -13.21 -34.06
CA GLU A 485 9.21 -14.00 -35.12
C GLU A 485 10.70 -13.66 -35.08
N GLU A 486 11.52 -14.61 -34.62
CA GLU A 486 12.96 -14.55 -34.88
C GLU A 486 13.11 -14.23 -36.36
N PRO A 487 13.84 -13.16 -36.76
CA PRO A 487 13.97 -12.82 -38.15
C PRO A 487 14.43 -14.07 -38.88
N ALA A 488 13.54 -14.62 -39.71
CA ALA A 488 13.72 -15.92 -40.31
C ALA A 488 15.11 -15.94 -40.92
N ALA A 489 16.00 -16.75 -40.34
CA ALA A 489 17.32 -16.93 -40.91
C ALA A 489 17.07 -17.31 -42.37
N HIS A 490 17.45 -16.43 -43.30
CA HIS A 490 17.24 -16.66 -44.71
C HIS A 490 17.89 -17.99 -45.07
N THR A 491 17.08 -19.05 -45.10
CA THR A 491 17.48 -20.33 -45.66
C THR A 491 17.39 -20.13 -47.15
N SER A 492 18.46 -19.59 -47.72
CA SER A 492 18.71 -19.73 -49.15
C SER A 492 18.85 -21.23 -49.43
N SER A 493 17.75 -21.85 -49.85
CA SER A 493 17.78 -23.17 -50.45
C SER A 493 18.52 -23.06 -51.78
N PRO A 494 19.61 -23.81 -52.00
CA PRO A 494 20.39 -23.73 -53.22
C PRO A 494 19.77 -24.68 -54.24
N ASP A 495 18.74 -24.24 -54.96
CA ASP A 495 18.41 -24.85 -56.26
C ASP A 495 17.39 -24.03 -57.04
N ALA A 496 17.91 -23.17 -57.92
CA ALA A 496 17.32 -22.87 -59.22
C ALA A 496 18.35 -22.06 -60.01
N GLY A 497 19.12 -22.76 -60.84
CA GLY A 497 20.02 -22.13 -61.79
C GLY A 497 19.26 -21.24 -62.78
N SER A 498 19.80 -20.06 -63.04
CA SER A 498 20.25 -19.63 -64.36
C SER A 498 20.07 -18.13 -64.62
N ARG A 499 21.13 -17.59 -65.25
CA ARG A 499 21.24 -16.34 -66.01
C ARG A 499 21.48 -15.05 -65.23
N VAL A 500 22.77 -14.86 -65.01
CA VAL A 500 23.48 -13.58 -65.06
C VAL A 500 23.01 -12.75 -66.25
N ALA A 501 22.52 -11.56 -65.98
CA ALA A 501 22.69 -10.40 -66.85
C ALA A 501 23.10 -9.24 -65.93
N GLU A 502 24.31 -8.77 -66.14
CA GLU A 502 24.86 -7.56 -65.54
C GLU A 502 24.03 -6.36 -66.00
N ASP A 503 23.66 -5.48 -65.07
CA ASP A 503 23.64 -4.05 -65.36
C ASP A 503 24.04 -3.28 -64.10
N GLN A 504 24.98 -2.37 -64.31
CA GLN A 504 25.62 -1.54 -63.30
C GLN A 504 24.82 -0.27 -63.02
N ASP A 505 25.10 0.28 -61.83
CA ASP A 505 24.91 1.65 -61.36
C ASP A 505 23.61 2.04 -60.64
N GLY A 506 23.80 2.49 -59.39
CA GLY A 506 22.97 3.54 -58.78
C GLY A 506 22.52 3.36 -57.33
N GLY A 507 23.45 3.41 -56.37
CA GLY A 507 23.28 4.17 -55.12
C GLY A 507 22.39 3.63 -53.99
N GLY A 508 23.02 3.28 -52.85
CA GLY A 508 22.35 3.20 -51.55
C GLY A 508 22.96 2.17 -50.60
N ARG A 509 24.10 2.46 -49.95
CA ARG A 509 24.62 1.60 -48.88
C ARG A 509 24.06 2.04 -47.52
N GLY A 510 22.94 1.41 -47.13
CA GLY A 510 22.64 1.17 -45.73
C GLY A 510 23.60 0.11 -45.17
N LEU A 511 24.14 0.35 -43.97
CA LEU A 511 24.93 -0.62 -43.23
C LEU A 511 24.02 -1.34 -42.23
N GLU A 512 23.61 -2.55 -42.57
CA GLU A 512 23.02 -3.51 -41.63
C GLU A 512 24.14 -4.32 -40.97
N LEU A 513 24.17 -4.34 -39.63
CA LEU A 513 25.08 -5.17 -38.84
C LEU A 513 24.31 -6.40 -38.34
N GLY A 514 24.49 -7.52 -39.05
CA GLY A 514 23.95 -8.82 -38.69
C GLY A 514 24.62 -9.41 -37.44
N SER A 515 23.78 -9.97 -36.58
CA SER A 515 24.13 -10.66 -35.34
C SER A 515 24.86 -11.98 -35.60
N LYS A 516 26.17 -12.04 -35.30
CA LYS A 516 26.93 -13.25 -34.88
C LYS A 516 28.41 -12.91 -34.64
N VAL A 517 28.75 -12.37 -33.46
CA VAL A 517 30.14 -12.37 -32.96
C VAL A 517 30.16 -12.52 -31.43
N LEU A 518 29.80 -13.70 -30.93
CA LEU A 518 30.23 -14.16 -29.60
C LEU A 518 30.68 -15.62 -29.75
N GLY A 519 31.95 -15.78 -30.10
CA GLY A 519 32.69 -17.04 -30.01
C GLY A 519 33.59 -17.00 -28.77
N THR A 520 33.53 -18.08 -27.99
CA THR A 520 34.23 -18.33 -26.74
C THR A 520 35.75 -18.39 -26.87
N GLY A 521 36.46 -17.71 -25.96
CA GLY A 521 37.76 -18.13 -25.40
C GLY A 521 39.04 -18.02 -26.26
N GLY A 522 39.99 -17.20 -25.79
CA GLY A 522 41.44 -17.41 -26.02
C GLY A 522 42.14 -16.44 -26.99
N GLU A 523 42.98 -15.58 -26.41
CA GLU A 523 44.11 -14.85 -27.03
C GLU A 523 43.81 -13.68 -28.01
N GLY A 524 43.81 -12.46 -27.46
CA GLY A 524 44.67 -11.38 -27.95
C GLY A 524 44.47 -10.85 -29.38
N GLY A 525 43.25 -10.51 -29.78
CA GLY A 525 43.00 -9.74 -31.00
C GLY A 525 41.68 -8.99 -30.96
N GLY A 526 41.71 -7.66 -30.79
CA GLY A 526 40.52 -6.82 -30.91
C GLY A 526 39.92 -6.85 -32.34
N PRO A 527 38.61 -6.61 -32.50
CA PRO A 527 37.95 -6.65 -33.79
C PRO A 527 38.56 -5.63 -34.76
N ARG A 528 38.78 -6.04 -36.01
CA ARG A 528 39.23 -5.16 -37.11
C ARG A 528 38.05 -4.76 -37.96
N LEU A 529 37.80 -3.47 -38.08
CA LEU A 529 36.89 -2.90 -39.08
C LEU A 529 37.70 -2.58 -40.34
N ARG A 530 37.31 -3.19 -41.47
CA ARG A 530 37.79 -2.81 -42.80
C ARG A 530 36.80 -1.81 -43.39
N LEU A 531 37.29 -0.63 -43.75
CA LEU A 531 36.52 0.32 -44.55
C LEU A 531 36.72 0.00 -46.04
N GLY A 532 35.73 0.35 -46.85
CA GLY A 532 35.64 -0.04 -48.27
C GLY A 532 36.73 0.52 -49.19
N ASP A 533 37.67 1.30 -48.67
CA ASP A 533 38.82 1.89 -49.36
C ASP A 533 40.15 1.12 -49.11
N GLY A 534 40.10 0.01 -48.38
CA GLY A 534 41.27 -0.82 -48.09
C GLY A 534 42.08 -0.35 -46.87
N SER A 535 41.68 0.72 -46.19
CA SER A 535 42.26 1.12 -44.92
C SER A 535 41.64 0.34 -43.75
N GLY A 536 42.47 -0.06 -42.79
CA GLY A 536 42.07 -0.88 -41.64
C GLY A 536 42.22 -0.13 -40.32
N LEU A 537 41.13 -0.02 -39.55
CA LEU A 537 41.14 0.56 -38.21
C LEU A 537 41.39 -0.54 -37.16
N ARG A 538 42.39 -0.35 -36.29
CA ARG A 538 42.62 -1.19 -35.10
C ARG A 538 42.07 -0.50 -33.86
N LEU A 539 41.07 -1.11 -33.23
CA LEU A 539 40.61 -0.71 -31.90
C LEU A 539 41.49 -1.40 -30.85
N GLY A 540 42.30 -0.63 -30.14
CA GLY A 540 43.09 -1.10 -29.01
C GLY A 540 42.24 -1.27 -27.74
N PRO A 541 42.67 -2.08 -26.77
CA PRO A 541 41.93 -2.28 -25.53
C PRO A 541 41.93 -1.00 -24.69
N GLY A 542 40.76 -0.40 -24.49
CA GLY A 542 40.56 0.71 -23.56
C GLY A 542 40.52 0.20 -22.11
N ALA A 543 41.22 0.89 -21.21
CA ALA A 543 41.21 0.61 -19.77
C ALA A 543 39.80 0.81 -19.15
N PRO A 544 39.47 0.12 -18.04
CA PRO A 544 38.15 0.21 -17.43
C PRO A 544 37.93 1.62 -16.85
N GLY A 545 36.92 2.33 -17.35
CA GLY A 545 36.44 3.61 -16.77
C GLY A 545 36.56 4.87 -17.63
N GLY A 546 36.86 4.81 -18.92
CA GLY A 546 36.91 6.00 -19.80
C GLY A 546 36.15 5.81 -21.11
N GLY A 547 35.29 6.78 -21.46
CA GLY A 547 34.54 6.78 -22.72
C GLY A 547 35.42 6.78 -23.97
N LEU A 548 34.86 6.32 -25.10
CA LEU A 548 35.53 6.29 -26.41
C LEU A 548 36.01 7.70 -26.81
N LYS A 549 37.30 7.85 -27.11
CA LYS A 549 37.84 9.03 -27.81
C LYS A 549 38.21 8.64 -29.24
N LEU A 550 37.54 9.25 -30.21
CA LEU A 550 37.95 9.28 -31.61
C LEU A 550 39.10 10.28 -31.77
N ARG A 551 40.26 9.82 -32.24
CA ARG A 551 41.32 10.69 -32.77
C ARG A 551 41.32 10.54 -34.28
N LEU A 552 40.92 11.59 -34.99
CA LEU A 552 41.16 11.74 -36.42
C LEU A 552 42.60 12.23 -36.59
N GLY A 553 43.41 11.52 -37.36
CA GLY A 553 44.72 12.00 -37.81
C GLY A 553 44.54 12.94 -38.99
N GLU A 554 45.25 14.06 -38.97
CA GLU A 554 45.39 15.03 -40.07
C GLU A 554 46.26 14.48 -41.22
N PRO A 555 46.24 15.12 -42.42
CA PRO A 555 45.80 14.55 -43.70
C PRO A 555 46.70 13.49 -44.34
#